data_AF-A0A090QMM8-F1
#
_entry.id   AF-A0A090QMM8-F1
#
_cell.length_a   1.000
_cell.length_b   1.000
_cell.length_c   1.000
_cell.angle_alpha   90.00
_cell.angle_beta   90.00
_cell.angle_gamma   90.00
#
_symmetry.space_group_name_H-M   'P 1'
#
loop_
_entity.id
_entity.type
_entity.pdbx_description
1 polymer ?
#
loop_
_entity_poly.entity_id
_entity_poly.type
_entity_poly.pdbx_seq_one_letter_code
_entity_poly.pdbx_strand_id
1 'polypeptide(L)'
;MNELLQKYWEGNTSLTEEQQLRDYFNSNDIAPEHKMYSAMFKTFEDDAVEEVIEFDAFAKAIPAHSTSNETGFSNWKGLAIAAGFSFLIAVGAGFYSYNQKADLGTYESPEEAYAATMDALKLVSEKFNKGKSKLAPVKHVNQKTEPIIQLVK
;
A
#
# COMPACT_ATOMS: atom_id res chain seq x y z
N MET A 1 -10.50 20.90 -15.63
CA MET A 1 -9.59 20.05 -14.84
C MET A 1 -9.80 20.23 -13.34
N ASN A 2 -9.73 21.45 -12.80
CA ASN A 2 -10.03 21.71 -11.37
C ASN A 2 -11.35 21.13 -10.88
N GLU A 3 -12.45 21.35 -11.62
CA GLU A 3 -13.78 20.80 -11.27
C GLU A 3 -13.80 19.26 -11.32
N LEU A 4 -13.03 18.65 -12.24
CA LEU A 4 -12.94 17.21 -12.40
C LEU A 4 -12.15 16.57 -11.24
N LEU A 5 -11.07 17.24 -10.81
CA LEU A 5 -10.31 16.87 -9.63
C LEU A 5 -11.15 16.98 -8.36
N GLN A 6 -11.94 18.05 -8.22
CA GLN A 6 -12.87 18.19 -7.11
C GLN A 6 -13.89 17.04 -7.09
N LYS A 7 -14.51 16.75 -8.24
CA LYS A 7 -15.44 15.63 -8.38
C LYS A 7 -14.79 14.28 -8.03
N TYR A 8 -13.53 14.10 -8.39
CA TYR A 8 -12.75 12.91 -8.04
C TYR A 8 -12.52 12.80 -6.53
N TRP A 9 -12.14 13.90 -5.87
CA TRP A 9 -11.98 13.94 -4.41
C TRP A 9 -13.30 13.71 -3.66
N GLU A 10 -14.42 14.13 -4.24
CA GLU A 10 -15.76 13.87 -3.72
C GLU A 10 -16.26 12.44 -4.04
N GLY A 11 -15.51 11.66 -4.82
CA GLY A 11 -15.86 10.29 -5.20
C GLY A 11 -17.03 10.18 -6.19
N ASN A 12 -17.32 11.24 -6.92
CA ASN A 12 -18.49 11.34 -7.80
C ASN A 12 -18.15 11.14 -9.29
N THR A 13 -16.91 10.79 -9.64
CA THR A 13 -16.45 10.60 -11.03
C THR A 13 -17.00 9.34 -11.69
N SER A 14 -17.18 9.40 -12.99
CA SER A 14 -17.43 8.25 -13.86
C SER A 14 -16.12 7.69 -14.42
N LEU A 15 -16.15 6.45 -14.94
CA LEU A 15 -14.96 5.81 -15.53
C LEU A 15 -14.36 6.60 -16.70
N THR A 16 -15.21 7.25 -17.51
CA THR A 16 -14.77 8.10 -18.62
C THR A 16 -14.07 9.35 -18.13
N GLU A 17 -14.53 9.93 -17.03
CA GLU A 17 -13.92 11.10 -16.39
C GLU A 17 -12.58 10.76 -15.73
N GLU A 18 -12.46 9.58 -15.13
CA GLU A 18 -11.19 9.10 -14.59
C GLU A 18 -10.17 8.79 -15.68
N GLN A 19 -10.62 8.30 -16.84
CA GLN A 19 -9.74 8.15 -17.99
C GLN A 19 -9.20 9.49 -18.46
N GLN A 20 -10.04 10.52 -18.49
CA GLN A 20 -9.61 11.89 -18.81
C GLN A 20 -8.59 12.43 -17.81
N LEU A 21 -8.72 12.10 -16.52
CA LEU A 21 -7.71 12.44 -15.51
C LEU A 21 -6.38 11.75 -15.80
N ARG A 22 -6.39 10.44 -16.08
CA ARG A 22 -5.18 9.69 -16.45
C ARG A 22 -4.49 10.27 -17.69
N ASP A 23 -5.25 10.52 -18.75
CA ASP A 23 -4.72 11.08 -20.00
C ASP A 23 -4.10 12.46 -19.77
N TYR A 24 -4.74 13.30 -18.96
CA TYR A 24 -4.21 14.62 -18.60
C TYR A 24 -2.87 14.55 -17.86
N PHE A 25 -2.75 13.67 -16.85
CA PHE A 25 -1.53 13.54 -16.05
C PHE A 25 -0.42 12.73 -16.73
N ASN A 26 -0.74 11.97 -17.76
CA ASN A 26 0.22 11.35 -18.67
C ASN A 26 0.67 12.29 -19.79
N SER A 27 -0.03 13.40 -20.02
CA SER A 27 0.38 14.40 -20.99
C SER A 27 1.61 15.19 -20.54
N ASN A 28 2.32 15.77 -21.51
CA ASN A 28 3.47 16.64 -21.23
C ASN A 28 3.06 18.08 -20.81
N ASP A 29 1.76 18.39 -20.75
CA ASP A 29 1.24 19.73 -20.50
C ASP A 29 0.32 19.77 -19.26
N ILE A 30 0.95 19.73 -18.08
CA ILE A 30 0.28 19.75 -16.79
C ILE A 30 0.46 21.14 -16.17
N ALA A 31 -0.66 21.73 -15.75
CA ALA A 31 -0.67 23.04 -15.10
C ALA A 31 0.16 23.00 -13.80
N PRO A 32 0.92 24.06 -13.46
CA PRO A 32 1.82 24.06 -12.31
C PRO A 32 1.17 23.62 -10.99
N GLU A 33 -0.07 24.03 -10.75
CA GLU A 33 -0.88 23.70 -9.58
C GLU A 33 -1.26 22.22 -9.48
N HIS A 34 -1.31 21.51 -10.61
CA HIS A 34 -1.67 20.09 -10.64
C HIS A 34 -0.45 19.16 -10.56
N LYS A 35 0.76 19.67 -10.76
CA LYS A 35 1.99 18.84 -10.76
C LYS A 35 2.17 18.02 -9.49
N MET A 36 1.70 18.53 -8.35
CA MET A 36 1.78 17.80 -7.08
C MET A 36 0.90 16.53 -7.06
N TYR A 37 -0.13 16.47 -7.90
CA TYR A 37 -1.03 15.31 -8.01
C TYR A 37 -0.60 14.31 -9.08
N SER A 38 0.42 14.62 -9.90
CA SER A 38 0.81 13.77 -11.02
C SER A 38 1.15 12.34 -10.61
N ALA A 39 1.75 12.14 -9.43
CA ALA A 39 2.07 10.80 -8.92
C ALA A 39 0.84 9.92 -8.69
N MET A 40 -0.36 10.49 -8.53
CA MET A 40 -1.60 9.73 -8.29
C MET A 40 -2.21 9.16 -9.58
N PHE A 41 -1.98 9.82 -10.72
CA PHE A 41 -2.68 9.52 -11.97
C PHE A 41 -1.74 9.11 -13.10
N LYS A 42 -0.44 9.36 -12.96
CA LYS A 42 0.55 8.97 -13.96
C LYS A 42 0.76 7.47 -13.93
N THR A 43 0.47 6.81 -15.03
CA THR A 43 0.68 5.37 -15.21
C THR A 43 2.10 5.17 -15.75
N PHE A 44 2.89 4.32 -15.12
CA PHE A 44 4.17 3.90 -15.68
C PHE A 44 3.92 2.87 -16.78
N GLU A 45 4.62 2.95 -17.91
CA GLU A 45 4.42 2.03 -19.04
C GLU A 45 4.70 0.56 -18.68
N ASP A 46 5.50 0.31 -17.62
CA ASP A 46 5.73 -1.03 -17.07
C ASP A 46 4.57 -1.53 -16.18
N ASP A 47 3.66 -0.65 -15.75
CA ASP A 47 2.45 -0.96 -14.97
C ASP A 47 1.21 -1.12 -15.87
N ALA A 48 1.40 -1.16 -17.20
CA ALA A 48 0.33 -1.43 -18.18
C ALA A 48 -0.11 -2.91 -18.21
N VAL A 49 0.25 -3.68 -17.18
CA VAL A 49 -0.56 -4.83 -16.80
C VAL A 49 -1.77 -4.21 -16.13
N GLU A 50 -2.93 -4.29 -16.77
CA GLU A 50 -4.19 -4.31 -16.02
C GLU A 50 -4.05 -5.47 -15.02
N GLU A 51 -3.43 -5.23 -13.87
CA GLU A 51 -3.76 -5.94 -12.65
C GLU A 51 -5.21 -5.54 -12.40
N VAL A 52 -6.11 -6.24 -13.10
CA VAL A 52 -7.32 -6.72 -12.46
C VAL A 52 -6.81 -7.20 -11.11
N ILE A 53 -7.12 -6.43 -10.06
CA ILE A 53 -6.86 -6.84 -8.69
C ILE A 53 -7.81 -8.01 -8.46
N GLU A 54 -7.50 -9.17 -9.05
CA GLU A 54 -7.92 -10.45 -8.57
C GLU A 54 -7.24 -10.58 -7.23
N PHE A 55 -8.00 -10.21 -6.20
CA PHE A 55 -7.67 -10.48 -4.83
C PHE A 55 -7.70 -12.02 -4.67
N ASP A 56 -6.64 -12.68 -5.15
CA ASP A 56 -6.52 -14.14 -5.32
C ASP A 56 -6.47 -14.88 -3.96
N ALA A 57 -6.37 -14.12 -2.86
CA ALA A 57 -6.59 -14.63 -1.52
C ALA A 57 -8.05 -15.08 -1.26
N PHE A 58 -9.04 -14.55 -2.01
CA PHE A 58 -10.45 -14.95 -1.93
C PHE A 58 -10.91 -15.82 -3.12
N ALA A 59 -10.25 -15.75 -4.28
CA ALA A 59 -10.64 -16.52 -5.46
C ALA A 59 -10.47 -18.03 -5.27
N LYS A 60 -9.49 -18.46 -4.47
CA LYS A 60 -9.22 -19.88 -4.18
C LYS A 60 -10.28 -20.57 -3.31
N ALA A 61 -11.26 -19.82 -2.78
CA ALA A 61 -12.36 -20.36 -1.97
C ALA A 61 -13.63 -20.64 -2.79
N ILE A 62 -13.67 -20.29 -4.08
CA ILE A 62 -14.83 -20.55 -4.93
C ILE A 62 -14.56 -21.84 -5.72
N PRO A 63 -15.28 -22.95 -5.45
CA PRO A 63 -15.07 -24.18 -6.19
C PRO A 63 -15.43 -23.94 -7.66
N ALA A 64 -14.45 -24.09 -8.54
CA ALA A 64 -14.65 -24.08 -9.97
C ALA A 64 -15.48 -25.31 -10.37
N HIS A 65 -16.72 -25.07 -10.78
CA HIS A 65 -17.47 -25.71 -11.89
C HIS A 65 -18.97 -25.82 -11.58
N SER A 66 -19.81 -25.15 -12.36
CA SER A 66 -20.90 -25.82 -13.09
C SER A 66 -21.68 -24.81 -13.93
N THR A 67 -21.60 -24.98 -15.25
CA THR A 67 -22.52 -24.42 -16.22
C THR A 67 -23.90 -25.07 -16.07
N SER A 68 -24.94 -24.31 -15.76
CA SER A 68 -26.27 -24.50 -16.32
C SER A 68 -27.21 -23.39 -15.83
N ASN A 69 -27.98 -22.88 -16.77
CA ASN A 69 -29.13 -21.99 -16.59
C ASN A 69 -29.99 -22.42 -15.39
N GLU A 70 -30.50 -21.46 -14.63
CA GLU A 70 -31.95 -21.21 -14.43
C GLU A 70 -32.12 -20.09 -13.37
N THR A 71 -33.24 -19.41 -13.50
CA THR A 71 -33.65 -18.18 -12.84
C THR A 71 -33.60 -18.22 -11.30
N GLY A 72 -33.06 -17.17 -10.67
CA GLY A 72 -33.50 -16.80 -9.31
C GLY A 72 -32.48 -16.48 -8.22
N PHE A 73 -31.26 -15.99 -8.47
CA PHE A 73 -30.41 -15.42 -7.40
C PHE A 73 -29.59 -14.21 -7.87
N SER A 74 -30.27 -13.09 -8.18
CA SER A 74 -29.62 -11.84 -8.62
C SER A 74 -28.87 -11.07 -7.50
N ASN A 75 -28.87 -11.58 -6.25
CA ASN A 75 -28.38 -10.83 -5.08
C ASN A 75 -27.13 -11.45 -4.42
N TRP A 76 -26.59 -12.57 -4.95
CA TRP A 76 -25.40 -13.20 -4.37
C TRP A 76 -24.16 -12.32 -4.41
N LYS A 77 -24.05 -11.44 -5.41
CA LYS A 77 -23.00 -10.42 -5.46
C LYS A 77 -23.09 -9.45 -4.27
N GLY A 78 -24.30 -9.00 -3.93
CA GLY A 78 -24.52 -8.13 -2.76
C GLY A 78 -24.24 -8.84 -1.43
N LEU A 79 -24.56 -10.13 -1.33
CA LEU A 79 -24.28 -10.93 -0.15
C LEU A 79 -22.77 -11.15 0.07
N ALA A 80 -22.02 -11.44 -0.99
CA ALA A 80 -20.57 -11.57 -0.93
C ALA A 80 -19.89 -10.25 -0.52
N ILE A 81 -20.34 -9.13 -1.08
CA ILE A 81 -19.86 -7.79 -0.71
C ILE A 81 -20.14 -7.51 0.77
N ALA A 82 -21.37 -7.74 1.24
CA ALA A 82 -21.74 -7.53 2.64
C ALA A 82 -20.94 -8.41 3.61
N ALA A 83 -20.67 -9.67 3.26
CA ALA A 83 -19.84 -10.58 4.04
C ALA A 83 -18.38 -10.11 4.12
N GLY A 84 -17.82 -9.62 3.01
CA GLY A 84 -16.49 -9.03 2.97
C GLY A 84 -16.35 -7.81 3.88
N PHE A 85 -17.28 -6.86 3.79
CA PHE A 85 -17.30 -5.70 4.69
C PHE A 85 -17.49 -6.08 6.15
N SER A 86 -18.38 -7.04 6.44
CA SER A 86 -18.61 -7.51 7.81
C SER A 86 -17.36 -8.18 8.38
N PHE A 87 -16.62 -8.94 7.57
CA PHE A 87 -15.36 -9.55 7.97
C PHE A 87 -14.28 -8.49 8.25
N LEU A 88 -14.14 -7.49 7.37
CA LEU A 88 -13.19 -6.38 7.59
C LEU A 88 -13.52 -5.59 8.87
N ILE A 89 -14.80 -5.31 9.12
CA ILE A 89 -15.25 -4.65 10.35
C ILE A 89 -14.95 -5.51 11.57
N ALA A 90 -15.22 -6.81 11.52
CA ALA A 90 -14.95 -7.73 12.63
C ALA A 90 -13.45 -7.84 12.95
N VAL A 91 -12.60 -7.98 11.93
CA VAL A 91 -11.14 -8.00 12.09
C VAL A 91 -10.62 -6.66 12.59
N GLY A 92 -11.08 -5.55 12.02
CA GLY A 92 -10.71 -4.20 12.44
C GLY A 92 -11.11 -3.89 13.88
N ALA A 93 -12.33 -4.24 14.28
CA ALA A 93 -12.81 -4.09 15.66
C ALA A 93 -12.03 -4.99 16.64
N GLY A 94 -11.69 -6.22 16.22
CA GLY A 94 -10.85 -7.12 16.99
C GLY A 94 -9.44 -6.57 17.20
N PHE A 95 -8.81 -6.05 16.13
CA PHE A 95 -7.50 -5.42 16.20
C PHE A 95 -7.52 -4.15 17.05
N TYR A 96 -8.52 -3.28 16.89
CA TYR A 96 -8.68 -2.08 17.72
C TYR A 96 -8.84 -2.43 19.21
N SER A 97 -9.67 -3.43 19.52
CA SER A 97 -9.88 -3.91 20.89
C SER A 97 -8.63 -4.59 21.47
N TYR A 98 -7.85 -5.26 20.64
CA TYR A 98 -6.57 -5.87 21.04
C TYR A 98 -5.52 -4.82 21.39
N ASN A 99 -5.41 -3.75 20.59
CA ASN A 99 -4.43 -2.68 20.82
C ASN A 99 -4.77 -1.78 22.02
N GLN A 100 -6.00 -1.82 22.54
CA GLN A 100 -6.33 -1.15 23.81
C GLN A 100 -5.77 -1.88 25.05
N LYS A 101 -5.13 -3.05 24.89
CA LYS A 101 -4.46 -3.78 25.98
C LYS A 101 -2.93 -3.69 25.93
N ALA A 102 -2.37 -2.66 25.29
CA ALA A 102 -0.99 -2.30 25.60
C ALA A 102 -0.98 -1.52 26.93
N ASP A 103 -1.26 -2.23 28.02
CA ASP A 103 -0.81 -1.78 29.34
C ASP A 103 0.71 -1.79 29.24
N LEU A 104 1.30 -0.62 29.02
CA LEU A 104 2.74 -0.46 28.95
C LEU A 104 3.40 -0.79 30.30
N GLY A 105 2.60 -1.01 31.35
CA GLY A 105 3.01 -1.42 32.67
C GLY A 105 3.81 -0.32 33.35
N THR A 106 3.61 -0.17 34.65
CA THR A 106 4.68 0.30 35.52
C THR A 106 5.30 -0.93 36.16
N TYR A 107 6.62 -1.01 36.21
CA TYR A 107 7.29 -2.08 36.92
C TYR A 107 7.16 -1.84 38.43
N GLU A 108 6.82 -2.89 39.17
CA GLU A 108 6.58 -2.81 40.62
C GLU A 108 7.88 -2.54 41.41
N SER A 109 9.04 -2.79 40.79
CA SER A 109 10.36 -2.54 41.38
C SER A 109 11.32 -1.84 40.41
N PRO A 110 12.23 -0.99 40.92
CA PRO A 110 13.30 -0.39 40.13
C PRO A 110 14.19 -1.43 39.43
N GLU A 111 14.44 -2.58 40.05
CA GLU A 111 15.27 -3.66 39.51
C GLU A 111 14.64 -4.29 38.26
N GLU A 112 13.32 -4.52 38.27
CA GLU A 112 12.58 -5.07 37.14
C GLU A 112 12.49 -4.07 35.97
N ALA A 113 12.27 -2.79 36.28
CA ALA A 113 12.30 -1.71 35.27
C ALA A 113 13.65 -1.63 34.58
N TYR A 114 14.73 -1.73 35.36
CA TYR A 114 16.08 -1.72 34.83
C TYR A 114 16.34 -2.93 33.93
N ALA A 115 15.96 -4.13 34.36
CA ALA A 115 16.12 -5.35 33.58
C ALA A 115 15.39 -5.26 32.23
N ALA A 116 14.12 -4.86 32.23
CA ALA A 116 13.34 -4.71 31.01
C ALA A 116 13.90 -3.63 30.07
N THR A 117 14.41 -2.53 30.63
CA THR A 117 15.09 -1.48 29.86
C THR A 117 16.37 -2.02 29.22
N MET A 118 17.17 -2.82 29.94
CA MET A 118 18.38 -3.42 29.38
C MET A 118 18.05 -4.40 28.25
N ASP A 119 16.98 -5.19 28.38
CA ASP A 119 16.52 -6.09 27.33
C ASP A 119 16.06 -5.31 26.08
N ALA A 120 15.29 -4.23 26.28
CA ALA A 120 14.88 -3.36 25.18
C ALA A 120 16.08 -2.71 24.47
N LEU A 121 17.05 -2.17 25.23
CA LEU A 121 18.26 -1.57 24.68
C LEU A 121 19.12 -2.59 23.93
N LYS A 122 19.21 -3.83 24.45
CA LYS A 122 19.90 -4.93 23.78
C LYS A 122 19.25 -5.24 22.43
N LEU A 123 17.93 -5.36 22.38
CA LEU A 123 17.19 -5.59 21.13
C LEU A 123 17.44 -4.46 20.11
N VAL A 124 17.35 -3.21 20.55
CA VAL A 124 17.63 -2.05 19.69
C VAL A 124 19.06 -2.10 19.14
N SER A 125 20.05 -2.39 19.99
CA SER A 125 21.46 -2.51 19.61
C SER A 125 21.68 -3.62 18.56
N GLU A 126 21.08 -4.79 18.75
CA GLU A 126 21.15 -5.90 17.80
C GLU A 126 20.56 -5.52 16.43
N LYS A 127 19.39 -4.87 16.42
CA LYS A 127 18.75 -4.40 15.18
C LYS A 127 19.59 -3.33 14.48
N PHE A 128 20.13 -2.37 15.23
CA PHE A 128 20.97 -1.31 14.70
C PHE A 128 22.28 -1.87 14.09
N ASN A 129 22.94 -2.79 14.78
CA ASN A 129 24.15 -3.45 14.28
C ASN A 129 23.87 -4.28 13.02
N LYS A 130 22.75 -5.00 12.98
CA LYS A 130 22.29 -5.72 11.78
C LYS A 130 21.91 -4.77 10.64
N GLY A 131 21.38 -3.59 10.94
CA GLY A 131 21.11 -2.54 9.96
C GLY A 131 22.40 -1.99 9.35
N LYS A 132 23.37 -1.63 10.19
CA LYS A 132 24.69 -1.15 9.74
C LYS A 132 25.43 -2.17 8.87
N SER A 133 25.40 -3.46 9.20
CA SER A 133 26.07 -4.48 8.39
C SER A 133 25.48 -4.60 6.98
N LYS A 134 24.17 -4.37 6.82
CA LYS A 134 23.50 -4.30 5.50
C LYS A 134 23.86 -3.05 4.70
N LEU A 135 24.34 -1.98 5.35
CA LEU A 135 24.78 -0.74 4.69
C LEU A 135 26.27 -0.77 4.28
N ALA A 136 27.05 -1.74 4.77
CA ALA A 136 28.45 -1.91 4.38
C ALA A 136 28.73 -2.04 2.85
N PRO A 137 27.84 -2.58 1.99
CA PRO A 137 28.13 -2.72 0.56
C PRO A 137 27.96 -1.43 -0.27
N VAL A 138 27.55 -0.29 0.31
CA VAL A 138 27.32 0.94 -0.47
C VAL A 138 28.63 1.60 -0.98
N LYS A 139 29.81 1.05 -0.63
CA LYS A 139 31.11 1.55 -1.13
C LYS A 139 31.28 1.48 -2.66
N HIS A 140 30.51 0.66 -3.38
CA HIS A 140 30.71 0.46 -4.83
C HIS A 140 29.89 1.40 -5.74
N VAL A 141 29.09 2.32 -5.18
CA VAL A 141 28.29 3.24 -6.02
C VAL A 141 29.18 4.26 -6.76
N ASN A 142 30.35 4.62 -6.21
CA ASN A 142 31.26 5.57 -6.86
C ASN A 142 32.10 4.99 -8.02
N GLN A 143 32.15 3.66 -8.20
CA GLN A 143 32.97 3.06 -9.28
C GLN A 143 32.30 3.09 -10.66
N LYS A 144 30.97 3.28 -10.74
CA LYS A 144 30.25 3.30 -12.03
C LYS A 144 30.17 4.68 -12.69
N THR A 145 30.62 5.75 -12.02
CA THR A 145 30.57 7.11 -12.57
C THR A 145 31.86 7.53 -13.28
N GLU A 146 32.96 6.78 -13.15
CA GLU A 146 34.24 7.12 -13.78
C GLU A 146 34.31 6.96 -15.32
N PRO A 147 33.65 5.99 -16.00
CA PRO A 147 33.85 5.83 -17.44
C PRO A 147 33.11 6.88 -18.28
N ILE A 148 32.21 7.69 -17.71
CA ILE A 148 31.45 8.71 -18.48
C ILE A 148 32.30 9.97 -18.74
N ILE A 149 33.25 10.32 -17.87
CA ILE A 149 34.05 11.55 -18.01
C ILE A 149 35.11 11.43 -19.11
N GLN A 150 35.50 10.21 -19.51
CA GLN A 150 36.50 10.00 -20.58
C GLN A 150 35.93 10.02 -22.00
N LEU A 151 34.60 10.09 -22.18
CA LEU A 151 33.96 10.17 -23.50
C LEU A 151 33.73 11.61 -24.00
N VAL A 152 34.17 12.63 -23.25
CA VAL A 152 33.99 14.07 -23.58
C VAL A 152 35.34 14.80 -23.77
N LYS A 153 36.42 14.07 -24.08
CA LYS A 153 37.69 14.64 -24.55
C LYS A 153 38.05 14.08 -25.91
#